data_AF-A0A957U012-F1
#
_entry.id   AF-A0A957U012-F1
#
_cell.length_a   1.000
_cell.length_b   1.000
_cell.length_c   1.000
_cell.angle_alpha   90.00
_cell.angle_beta   90.00
_cell.angle_gamma   90.00
#
_symmetry.space_group_name_H-M   'P 1'
#
loop_
_entity.id
_entity.type
_entity.pdbx_description
1 polymer ?
#
loop_
_entity_poly.entity_id
_entity_poly.type
_entity_poly.pdbx_seq_one_letter_code
_entity_poly.pdbx_strand_id
1 'polypeptide(L)'
;MMAGQTTMQQGDYTLLDSGNMQKLEQIGEYRLVRPSPQAIWRPRMKEEVWKQADAIYKRDSSGSGKWIWNKKVDRDFTILYSQLSFQLKLTNFGHMGLFPEQADNWKWMRNVIRERMYHTNQANLHVLNLFAYTGGSTLAASQAGAHVTHLDAAKGVVDWARKNAKECHLDERPIRWLVDDALKFVLREERRGNRYHGIILDPPSFGRGPKGEVFKIEDDIMPLLEACRAILANDAVFVLYSCHTPGF
;
A
#
# COMPACT_ATOMS: atom_id res chain seq x y z
N MET A 1 13.48 7.36 33.58
CA MET A 1 12.31 6.56 33.98
C MET A 1 11.08 7.43 33.73
N MET A 2 10.11 7.10 32.87
CA MET A 2 9.58 5.79 32.51
C MET A 2 9.47 5.63 30.98
N ALA A 3 9.87 4.45 30.51
CA ALA A 3 9.41 3.91 29.25
C ALA A 3 7.90 3.66 29.37
N GLY A 4 7.10 4.34 28.55
CA GLY A 4 5.69 4.05 28.36
C GLY A 4 5.56 3.06 27.22
N GLN A 5 5.14 1.84 27.57
CA GLN A 5 4.97 0.67 26.70
C GLN A 5 4.24 1.00 25.40
N THR A 6 4.90 0.81 24.26
CA THR A 6 4.19 0.51 23.00
C THR A 6 3.74 -0.93 23.11
N THR A 7 2.54 -1.14 23.63
CA THR A 7 1.85 -2.42 23.58
C THR A 7 1.86 -2.86 22.12
N MET A 8 2.63 -3.89 21.76
CA MET A 8 2.48 -4.53 20.45
C MET A 8 1.06 -5.11 20.42
N GLN A 9 0.14 -4.36 19.83
CA GLN A 9 -1.28 -4.70 19.80
C GLN A 9 -1.47 -5.91 18.89
N GLN A 10 -2.22 -6.87 19.44
CA GLN A 10 -2.30 -8.25 19.02
C GLN A 10 -3.18 -8.40 17.76
N GLY A 11 -2.62 -8.93 16.67
CA GLY A 11 -3.37 -9.52 15.56
C GLY A 11 -2.95 -9.02 14.16
N ASP A 12 -2.55 -9.98 13.32
CA ASP A 12 -2.34 -9.78 11.88
C ASP A 12 -3.69 -9.62 11.15
N TYR A 13 -3.63 -9.32 9.85
CA TYR A 13 -4.78 -9.46 8.95
C TYR A 13 -5.02 -10.94 8.58
N THR A 14 -6.29 -11.36 8.50
CA THR A 14 -6.70 -12.64 7.90
C THR A 14 -8.03 -12.49 7.18
N LEU A 15 -8.12 -13.00 5.95
CA LEU A 15 -9.40 -13.20 5.26
C LEU A 15 -10.06 -14.46 5.84
N LEU A 16 -11.20 -14.31 6.51
CA LEU A 16 -11.93 -15.43 7.14
C LEU A 16 -12.83 -16.15 6.14
N ASP A 17 -13.62 -15.38 5.38
CA ASP A 17 -14.55 -15.92 4.38
C ASP A 17 -14.84 -14.87 3.31
N SER A 18 -15.38 -15.31 2.17
CA SER A 18 -15.81 -14.43 1.10
C SER A 18 -16.94 -15.05 0.29
N GLY A 19 -17.77 -14.20 -0.29
CA GLY A 19 -18.88 -14.61 -1.13
C GLY A 19 -19.98 -13.56 -1.13
N ASN A 20 -20.97 -13.72 -2.01
CA ASN A 20 -22.08 -12.79 -2.20
C ASN A 20 -21.61 -11.33 -2.36
N MET A 21 -20.51 -11.12 -3.09
CA MET A 21 -19.84 -9.82 -3.31
C MET A 21 -19.30 -9.16 -2.04
N GLN A 22 -19.03 -9.92 -0.99
CA GLN A 22 -18.50 -9.44 0.28
C GLN A 22 -17.31 -10.29 0.73
N LYS A 23 -16.54 -9.73 1.67
CA LYS A 23 -15.49 -10.41 2.40
C LYS A 23 -15.61 -10.14 3.89
N LEU A 24 -15.33 -11.18 4.67
CA LEU A 24 -15.25 -11.15 6.12
C LEU A 24 -13.77 -11.25 6.50
N GLU A 25 -13.26 -10.24 7.19
CA GLU A 25 -11.84 -10.09 7.50
C GLU A 25 -11.66 -9.96 9.02
N GLN A 26 -10.67 -10.65 9.57
CA GLN A 26 -10.13 -10.40 10.91
C GLN A 26 -8.96 -9.43 10.76
N ILE A 27 -9.01 -8.28 11.45
CA ILE A 27 -8.03 -7.20 11.36
C ILE A 27 -7.69 -6.73 12.76
N GLY A 28 -6.55 -7.16 13.28
CA GLY A 28 -6.27 -7.01 14.71
C GLY A 28 -7.37 -7.72 15.51
N GLU A 29 -7.95 -7.01 16.47
CA GLU A 29 -9.06 -7.51 17.30
C GLU A 29 -10.43 -7.46 16.61
N TYR A 30 -10.57 -6.77 15.49
CA TYR A 30 -11.87 -6.50 14.85
C TYR A 30 -12.20 -7.43 13.69
N ARG A 31 -13.44 -7.92 13.65
CA ARG A 31 -14.04 -8.59 12.49
C ARG A 31 -14.85 -7.61 11.67
N LEU A 32 -14.41 -7.37 10.43
CA LEU A 32 -15.03 -6.40 9.53
C LEU A 32 -15.59 -7.10 8.30
N VAL A 33 -16.77 -6.66 7.86
CA VAL A 33 -17.34 -7.05 6.56
C VAL A 33 -17.21 -5.89 5.60
N ARG A 34 -16.63 -6.14 4.41
CA ARG A 34 -16.47 -5.14 3.36
C ARG A 34 -16.91 -5.68 1.99
N PRO A 35 -17.26 -4.80 1.03
CA PRO A 35 -17.52 -5.21 -0.34
C PRO A 35 -16.29 -5.84 -0.99
N SER A 36 -16.51 -6.90 -1.77
CA SER A 36 -15.56 -7.48 -2.69
C SER A 36 -16.31 -7.95 -3.94
N PRO A 37 -16.48 -7.08 -4.96
CA PRO A 37 -17.29 -7.38 -6.14
C PRO A 37 -16.90 -8.66 -6.90
N GLN A 38 -15.63 -9.06 -6.79
CA GLN A 38 -15.10 -10.27 -7.42
C GLN A 38 -15.52 -11.56 -6.70
N ALA A 39 -15.96 -11.48 -5.43
CA ALA A 39 -16.38 -12.64 -4.63
C ALA A 39 -17.82 -13.09 -4.97
N ILE A 40 -18.07 -13.48 -6.21
CA ILE A 40 -19.41 -13.84 -6.73
C ILE A 40 -19.93 -15.21 -6.25
N TRP A 41 -19.07 -16.02 -5.63
CA TRP A 41 -19.42 -17.33 -5.10
C TRP A 41 -20.21 -17.24 -3.78
N ARG A 42 -20.72 -18.37 -3.30
CA ARG A 42 -21.39 -18.44 -1.99
C ARG A 42 -20.37 -18.50 -0.85
N PRO A 43 -20.59 -17.78 0.26
CA PRO A 43 -19.79 -17.93 1.48
C PRO A 43 -19.75 -19.38 1.97
N ARG A 44 -18.61 -19.80 2.53
CA ARG A 44 -18.47 -21.15 3.10
C ARG A 44 -18.89 -21.21 4.56
N MET A 45 -18.69 -20.12 5.30
CA MET A 45 -19.09 -20.02 6.71
C MET A 45 -20.60 -19.77 6.81
N LYS A 46 -21.17 -20.19 7.95
CA LYS A 46 -22.58 -19.98 8.23
C LYS A 46 -22.88 -18.48 8.42
N GLU A 47 -24.11 -18.09 8.12
CA GLU A 47 -24.56 -16.69 8.24
C GLU A 47 -24.39 -16.12 9.65
N GLU A 48 -24.49 -16.96 10.69
CA GLU A 48 -24.28 -16.55 12.08
C GLU A 48 -22.86 -16.03 12.33
N VAL A 49 -21.86 -16.55 11.62
CA VAL A 49 -20.47 -16.08 11.74
C VAL A 49 -20.34 -14.67 11.16
N TRP A 50 -21.00 -14.41 10.03
CA TRP A 50 -21.03 -13.09 9.39
C TRP A 50 -21.79 -12.06 10.25
N LYS A 51 -22.87 -12.48 10.92
CA LYS A 51 -23.64 -11.64 11.88
C LYS A 51 -22.84 -11.23 13.11
N GLN A 52 -21.76 -11.94 13.45
CA GLN A 52 -20.88 -11.60 14.58
C GLN A 52 -19.85 -10.50 14.26
N ALA A 53 -19.78 -10.02 13.01
CA ALA A 53 -18.88 -8.94 12.62
C ALA A 53 -19.09 -7.68 13.49
N ASP A 54 -18.01 -7.04 13.89
CA ASP A 54 -18.02 -5.84 14.72
C ASP A 54 -18.48 -4.61 13.93
N ALA A 55 -18.15 -4.56 12.63
CA ALA A 55 -18.66 -3.54 11.73
C ALA A 55 -18.81 -4.03 10.28
N ILE A 56 -19.73 -3.40 9.55
CA ILE A 56 -20.04 -3.69 8.15
C ILE A 56 -19.96 -2.40 7.35
N TYR A 57 -19.11 -2.35 6.33
CA TYR A 57 -19.09 -1.24 5.38
C TYR A 57 -20.09 -1.48 4.26
N LYS A 58 -21.03 -0.55 4.07
CA LYS A 58 -21.97 -0.55 2.94
C LYS A 58 -21.68 0.62 2.02
N ARG A 59 -21.44 0.32 0.73
CA ARG A 59 -21.42 1.33 -0.33
C ARG A 59 -22.84 1.69 -0.74
N ASP A 60 -23.06 2.95 -1.05
CA ASP A 60 -24.24 3.43 -1.76
C ASP A 60 -23.99 3.47 -3.27
N SER A 61 -25.06 3.72 -4.03
CA SER A 61 -25.02 3.81 -5.49
C SER A 61 -24.27 5.03 -6.03
N SER A 62 -23.97 6.02 -5.17
CA SER A 62 -23.21 7.23 -5.54
C SER A 62 -21.69 7.08 -5.37
N GLY A 63 -21.21 5.90 -4.94
CA GLY A 63 -19.79 5.64 -4.71
C GLY A 63 -19.28 6.09 -3.34
N SER A 64 -20.14 6.68 -2.51
CA SER A 64 -19.90 6.87 -1.08
C SER A 64 -20.33 5.64 -0.29
N GLY A 65 -20.15 5.67 1.03
CA GLY A 65 -20.61 4.58 1.88
C GLY A 65 -20.54 4.93 3.36
N LYS A 66 -21.00 3.99 4.19
CA LYS A 66 -20.99 4.14 5.64
C LYS A 66 -20.70 2.82 6.34
N TRP A 67 -20.06 2.95 7.50
CA TRP A 67 -19.91 1.87 8.44
C TRP A 67 -21.17 1.71 9.30
N ILE A 68 -21.64 0.48 9.43
CA ILE A 68 -22.66 0.06 10.39
C ILE A 68 -21.92 -0.65 11.51
N TRP A 69 -22.06 -0.15 12.73
CA TRP A 69 -21.34 -0.62 13.91
C TRP A 69 -22.25 -1.55 14.72
N ASN A 70 -21.83 -2.81 14.88
CA ASN A 70 -22.52 -3.78 15.71
C ASN A 70 -21.91 -3.82 17.13
N LYS A 71 -20.62 -3.48 17.24
CA LYS A 71 -19.89 -3.35 18.51
C LYS A 71 -19.08 -2.06 18.55
N LYS A 72 -18.48 -1.78 19.71
CA LYS A 72 -17.50 -0.70 19.85
C LYS A 72 -16.25 -1.06 19.04
N VAL A 73 -15.90 -0.21 18.08
CA VAL A 73 -14.72 -0.34 17.23
C VAL A 73 -13.99 0.98 17.21
N ASP A 74 -12.69 0.95 17.50
CA ASP A 74 -11.85 2.12 17.33
C ASP A 74 -11.69 2.43 15.83
N ARG A 75 -11.86 3.70 15.47
CA ARG A 75 -11.82 4.12 14.07
C ARG A 75 -10.40 4.20 13.52
N ASP A 76 -9.45 4.44 14.41
CA ASP A 76 -8.03 4.50 14.12
C ASP A 76 -7.33 3.52 15.08
N PHE A 77 -6.61 2.54 14.56
CA PHE A 77 -5.89 1.54 15.34
C PHE A 77 -4.68 1.03 14.57
N THR A 78 -3.72 0.43 15.27
CA THR A 78 -2.49 -0.09 14.65
C THR A 78 -2.50 -1.60 14.64
N ILE A 79 -2.06 -2.21 13.55
CA ILE A 79 -1.79 -3.65 13.49
C ILE A 79 -0.33 -3.89 13.08
N LEU A 80 0.23 -5.01 13.53
CA LEU A 80 1.41 -5.59 12.91
C LEU A 80 0.93 -6.46 11.75
N TYR A 81 1.52 -6.32 10.57
CA TYR A 81 1.24 -7.21 9.45
C TYR A 81 2.45 -7.32 8.54
N SER A 82 2.84 -8.54 8.17
CA SER A 82 4.02 -8.79 7.35
C SER A 82 5.29 -8.09 7.87
N GLN A 83 5.49 -8.08 9.20
CA GLN A 83 6.63 -7.44 9.90
C GLN A 83 6.67 -5.91 9.77
N LEU A 84 5.54 -5.26 9.50
CA LEU A 84 5.39 -3.82 9.41
C LEU A 84 4.21 -3.36 10.27
N SER A 85 4.39 -2.28 11.01
CA SER A 85 3.34 -1.62 11.78
C SER A 85 2.55 -0.67 10.88
N PHE A 86 1.24 -0.86 10.78
CA PHE A 86 0.36 -0.01 9.99
C PHE A 86 -0.69 0.65 10.88
N GLN A 87 -0.75 1.98 10.83
CA GLN A 87 -1.92 2.71 11.30
C GLN A 87 -3.05 2.49 10.29
N LEU A 88 -4.13 1.86 10.71
CA LEU A 88 -5.36 1.72 9.94
C LEU A 88 -6.36 2.80 10.34
N LYS A 89 -7.18 3.21 9.37
CA LYS A 89 -8.27 4.16 9.59
C LYS A 89 -9.52 3.70 8.86
N LEU A 90 -10.62 3.49 9.58
CA LEU A 90 -11.91 3.12 9.02
C LEU A 90 -12.56 4.34 8.36
N THR A 91 -12.15 4.63 7.12
CA THR A 91 -12.61 5.82 6.39
C THR A 91 -14.03 5.66 5.84
N ASN A 92 -14.65 6.79 5.48
CA ASN A 92 -15.97 6.80 4.84
C ASN A 92 -15.97 6.19 3.43
N PHE A 93 -14.80 5.93 2.84
CA PHE A 93 -14.63 5.33 1.51
C PHE A 93 -14.39 3.81 1.54
N GLY A 94 -14.29 3.22 2.74
CA GLY A 94 -14.16 1.77 2.94
C GLY A 94 -12.73 1.22 2.76
N HIS A 95 -11.78 2.05 2.32
CA HIS A 95 -10.36 1.73 2.41
C HIS A 95 -9.84 2.01 3.83
N MET A 96 -8.85 1.23 4.25
CA MET A 96 -8.35 1.26 5.63
C MET A 96 -6.90 1.69 5.76
N GLY A 97 -6.22 1.99 4.65
CA GLY A 97 -4.78 2.30 4.66
C GLY A 97 -3.88 1.07 4.53
N LEU A 98 -4.43 -0.09 4.17
CA LEU A 98 -3.71 -1.34 3.98
C LEU A 98 -4.34 -2.15 2.84
N PHE A 99 -3.49 -2.72 1.99
CA PHE A 99 -3.83 -3.72 0.96
C PHE A 99 -3.10 -5.02 1.30
N PRO A 100 -3.72 -5.90 2.11
CA PRO A 100 -3.04 -7.09 2.62
C PRO A 100 -2.57 -8.07 1.53
N GLU A 101 -3.24 -8.09 0.39
CA GLU A 101 -2.88 -8.88 -0.79
C GLU A 101 -1.47 -8.57 -1.33
N GLN A 102 -0.90 -7.41 -1.01
CA GLN A 102 0.46 -7.02 -1.41
C GLN A 102 1.55 -7.66 -0.54
N ALA A 103 1.21 -8.40 0.52
CA ALA A 103 2.19 -8.99 1.44
C ALA A 103 3.21 -9.91 0.76
N ASP A 104 2.77 -10.71 -0.22
CA ASP A 104 3.67 -11.59 -0.97
C ASP A 104 4.64 -10.79 -1.85
N ASN A 105 4.17 -9.69 -2.45
CA ASN A 105 5.03 -8.76 -3.18
C ASN A 105 6.07 -8.11 -2.25
N TRP A 106 5.68 -7.73 -1.03
CA TRP A 106 6.62 -7.20 -0.04
C TRP A 106 7.65 -8.22 0.42
N LYS A 107 7.24 -9.48 0.60
CA LYS A 107 8.16 -10.58 0.94
C LYS A 107 9.16 -10.82 -0.20
N TRP A 108 8.67 -10.93 -1.43
CA TRP A 108 9.51 -11.12 -2.62
C TRP A 108 10.50 -9.97 -2.79
N MET A 109 10.04 -8.73 -2.74
CA MET A 109 10.87 -7.53 -2.89
C MET A 109 11.97 -7.45 -1.83
N ARG A 110 11.65 -7.77 -0.57
CA ARG A 110 12.66 -7.84 0.50
C ARG A 110 13.74 -8.88 0.20
N ASN A 111 13.38 -10.02 -0.38
CA ASN A 111 14.34 -11.05 -0.75
C ASN A 111 15.24 -10.59 -1.89
N VAL A 112 14.67 -10.06 -2.98
CA VAL A 112 15.42 -9.53 -4.13
C VAL A 112 16.41 -8.44 -3.71
N ILE A 113 15.97 -7.49 -2.87
CA ILE A 113 16.82 -6.42 -2.36
C ILE A 113 17.97 -6.98 -1.52
N ARG A 114 17.68 -7.89 -0.57
CA ARG A 114 18.71 -8.48 0.30
C ARG A 114 19.73 -9.29 -0.47
N GLU A 115 19.30 -10.07 -1.46
CA GLU A 115 20.18 -10.83 -2.34
C GLU A 115 21.10 -9.88 -3.12
N ARG A 116 20.55 -8.83 -3.74
CA ARG A 116 21.35 -7.86 -4.48
C ARG A 116 22.33 -7.10 -3.58
N MET A 117 21.93 -6.74 -2.37
CA MET A 117 22.79 -6.07 -1.39
C MET A 117 23.93 -7.00 -0.91
N TYR A 118 23.65 -8.30 -0.73
CA TYR A 118 24.65 -9.29 -0.38
C TYR A 118 25.73 -9.41 -1.47
N HIS A 119 25.33 -9.51 -2.74
CA HIS A 119 26.27 -9.74 -3.85
C HIS A 119 27.19 -8.56 -4.19
N THR A 120 26.87 -7.34 -3.75
CA THR A 120 27.71 -6.16 -4.06
C THR A 120 28.23 -5.47 -2.81
N ASN A 121 28.39 -6.22 -1.73
CA ASN A 121 28.97 -5.70 -0.50
C ASN A 121 28.23 -4.42 0.00
N GLN A 122 26.89 -4.47 0.01
CA GLN A 122 26.00 -3.41 0.51
C GLN A 122 26.06 -2.08 -0.28
N ALA A 123 26.48 -2.10 -1.55
CA ALA A 123 26.34 -0.93 -2.42
C ALA A 123 24.88 -0.44 -2.47
N ASN A 124 24.67 0.89 -2.44
CA ASN A 124 23.35 1.51 -2.35
C ASN A 124 22.40 1.02 -3.46
N LEU A 125 21.25 0.47 -3.05
CA LEU A 125 20.17 0.07 -3.93
C LEU A 125 19.03 1.09 -3.87
N HIS A 126 18.79 1.78 -4.98
CA HIS A 126 17.73 2.79 -5.10
C HIS A 126 16.43 2.20 -5.64
N VAL A 127 15.32 2.39 -4.91
CA VAL A 127 13.97 1.94 -5.29
C VAL A 127 13.05 3.15 -5.45
N LEU A 128 12.31 3.22 -6.55
CA LEU A 128 11.23 4.19 -6.77
C LEU A 128 9.88 3.51 -6.53
N ASN A 129 9.05 4.07 -5.65
CA ASN A 129 7.67 3.64 -5.45
C ASN A 129 6.71 4.75 -5.91
N LEU A 130 6.00 4.50 -7.00
CA LEU A 130 5.00 5.39 -7.60
C LEU A 130 3.59 4.98 -7.15
N PHE A 131 2.72 5.97 -6.92
CA PHE A 131 1.38 5.74 -6.35
C PHE A 131 1.47 5.01 -5.01
N ALA A 132 2.44 5.44 -4.20
CA ALA A 132 2.96 4.67 -3.08
C ALA A 132 1.98 4.50 -1.90
N TYR A 133 0.86 5.22 -1.92
CA TYR A 133 -0.20 5.16 -0.93
C TYR A 133 0.35 5.29 0.51
N THR A 134 -0.17 4.51 1.46
CA THR A 134 0.27 4.50 2.86
C THR A 134 1.63 3.82 3.10
N GLY A 135 2.34 3.48 2.02
CA GLY A 135 3.77 3.16 2.06
C GLY A 135 4.14 1.71 2.29
N GLY A 136 3.23 0.74 2.24
CA GLY A 136 3.57 -0.69 2.50
C GLY A 136 4.80 -1.19 1.73
N SER A 137 4.83 -0.95 0.42
CA SER A 137 5.97 -1.29 -0.44
C SER A 137 7.23 -0.46 -0.13
N THR A 138 7.08 0.83 0.22
CA THR A 138 8.19 1.70 0.65
C THR A 138 8.85 1.16 1.92
N LEU A 139 8.04 0.78 2.90
CA LEU A 139 8.53 0.29 4.19
C LEU A 139 9.17 -1.09 4.04
N ALA A 140 8.59 -1.98 3.21
CA ALA A 140 9.18 -3.27 2.88
C ALA A 140 10.56 -3.11 2.22
N ALA A 141 10.68 -2.25 1.21
CA ALA A 141 11.96 -1.98 0.55
C ALA A 141 12.99 -1.38 1.52
N SER A 142 12.58 -0.40 2.32
CA SER A 142 13.47 0.26 3.29
C SER A 142 13.93 -0.69 4.39
N GLN A 143 13.05 -1.58 4.88
CA GLN A 143 13.38 -2.64 5.85
C GLN A 143 14.45 -3.60 5.31
N ALA A 144 14.47 -3.84 3.99
CA ALA A 144 15.51 -4.65 3.34
C ALA A 144 16.83 -3.91 3.08
N GLY A 145 16.90 -2.59 3.34
CA GLY A 145 18.13 -1.79 3.20
C GLY A 145 18.17 -0.87 1.99
N ALA A 146 17.09 -0.80 1.19
CA ALA A 146 17.06 0.09 0.03
C ALA A 146 16.95 1.57 0.42
N HIS A 147 17.51 2.43 -0.42
CA HIS A 147 17.23 3.86 -0.46
C HIS A 147 15.96 4.07 -1.29
N VAL A 148 14.90 4.62 -0.69
CA VAL A 148 13.57 4.61 -1.32
C VAL A 148 13.13 6.03 -1.66
N THR A 149 12.68 6.24 -2.90
CA THR A 149 11.89 7.41 -3.28
C THR A 149 10.41 7.02 -3.21
N HIS A 150 9.67 7.62 -2.29
CA HIS A 150 8.23 7.44 -2.12
C HIS A 150 7.50 8.61 -2.78
N LEU A 151 6.60 8.31 -3.72
CA LEU A 151 5.82 9.31 -4.43
C LEU A 151 4.33 8.97 -4.43
N ASP A 152 3.53 9.93 -3.98
CA ASP A 152 2.07 9.91 -4.11
C ASP A 152 1.57 11.33 -4.38
N ALA A 153 0.42 11.48 -5.04
CA ALA A 153 -0.13 12.80 -5.33
C ALA A 153 -0.83 13.43 -4.10
N ALA A 154 -1.25 12.63 -3.13
CA ALA A 154 -2.02 13.08 -1.98
C ALA A 154 -1.12 13.33 -0.76
N LYS A 155 -0.94 14.61 -0.38
CA LYS A 155 -0.15 14.99 0.81
C LYS A 155 -0.57 14.23 2.07
N GLY A 156 -1.89 14.10 2.32
CA GLY A 156 -2.39 13.41 3.50
C GLY A 156 -2.03 11.92 3.54
N VAL A 157 -1.88 11.28 2.37
CA VAL A 157 -1.47 9.89 2.23
C VAL A 157 0.04 9.74 2.44
N VAL A 158 0.85 10.66 1.90
CA VAL A 158 2.29 10.72 2.18
C VAL A 158 2.56 10.95 3.67
N ASP A 159 1.82 11.84 4.33
CA ASP A 159 1.94 12.07 5.77
C ASP A 159 1.56 10.81 6.57
N TRP A 160 0.60 10.02 6.08
CA TRP A 160 0.24 8.73 6.68
C TRP A 160 1.37 7.70 6.52
N ALA A 161 1.95 7.59 5.33
CA ALA A 161 3.11 6.72 5.11
C ALA A 161 4.31 7.07 5.99
N ARG A 162 4.56 8.38 6.22
CA ARG A 162 5.59 8.85 7.17
C ARG A 162 5.31 8.45 8.61
N LYS A 163 4.04 8.41 9.03
CA LYS A 163 3.66 7.90 10.36
C LYS A 163 3.94 6.40 10.46
N ASN A 164 3.53 5.62 9.45
CA ASN A 164 3.82 4.18 9.41
C ASN A 164 5.34 3.91 9.44
N ALA A 165 6.16 4.74 8.79
CA ALA A 165 7.61 4.64 8.86
C ALA A 165 8.15 4.81 10.29
N LYS A 166 7.62 5.77 11.05
CA LYS A 166 7.98 5.97 12.47
C LYS A 166 7.58 4.78 13.34
N GLU A 167 6.35 4.28 13.15
CA GLU A 167 5.85 3.09 13.87
C GLU A 167 6.66 1.81 13.54
N CYS A 168 7.34 1.78 12.38
CA CYS A 168 8.24 0.71 11.98
C CYS A 168 9.71 0.95 12.36
N HIS A 169 10.04 2.08 13.00
CA HIS A 169 11.43 2.51 13.26
C HIS A 169 12.29 2.62 11.99
N LEU A 170 11.68 3.11 10.91
CA LEU A 170 12.30 3.32 9.60
C LEU A 170 12.39 4.81 9.23
N ASP A 171 12.09 5.74 10.15
CA ASP A 171 12.04 7.17 9.88
C ASP A 171 13.42 7.84 9.75
N GLU A 172 14.47 7.23 10.27
CA GLU A 172 15.87 7.63 10.05
C GLU A 172 16.50 6.96 8.82
N ARG A 173 15.80 6.03 8.16
CA ARG A 173 16.29 5.39 6.93
C ARG A 173 16.24 6.38 5.75
N PRO A 174 17.04 6.17 4.69
CA PRO A 174 17.07 7.04 3.52
C PRO A 174 15.79 6.89 2.66
N ILE A 175 14.70 7.53 3.10
CA ILE A 175 13.43 7.61 2.37
C ILE A 175 13.17 9.06 1.95
N ARG A 176 13.11 9.30 0.64
CA ARG A 176 12.73 10.58 0.04
C ARG A 176 11.22 10.62 -0.18
N TRP A 177 10.52 11.46 0.57
CA TRP A 177 9.06 11.61 0.52
C TRP A 177 8.66 12.74 -0.42
N LEU A 178 7.82 12.45 -1.41
CA LEU A 178 7.41 13.42 -2.44
C LEU A 178 5.90 13.44 -2.63
N VAL A 179 5.38 14.65 -2.82
CA VAL A 179 4.00 14.92 -3.23
C VAL A 179 4.04 15.46 -4.65
N ASP A 180 3.79 14.61 -5.65
CA ASP A 180 3.94 14.98 -7.06
C ASP A 180 3.08 14.11 -8.00
N ASP A 181 2.99 14.53 -9.26
CA ASP A 181 2.48 13.70 -10.34
C ASP A 181 3.54 12.67 -10.78
N ALA A 182 3.14 11.41 -10.95
CA ALA A 182 4.06 10.31 -11.23
C ALA A 182 4.80 10.50 -12.55
N LEU A 183 4.09 10.78 -13.65
CA LEU A 183 4.70 10.92 -14.97
C LEU A 183 5.64 12.13 -15.03
N LYS A 184 5.20 13.30 -14.55
CA LYS A 184 6.04 14.50 -14.48
C LYS A 184 7.27 14.29 -13.61
N PHE A 185 7.15 13.53 -12.52
CA PHE A 185 8.30 13.20 -11.69
C PHE A 185 9.31 12.33 -12.44
N VAL A 186 8.86 11.23 -13.04
CA VAL A 186 9.73 10.32 -13.80
C VAL A 186 10.47 11.06 -14.91
N LEU A 187 9.77 11.89 -15.69
CA LEU A 187 10.38 12.72 -16.75
C LEU A 187 11.39 13.77 -16.21
N ARG A 188 11.28 14.19 -14.95
CA ARG A 188 12.29 15.05 -14.31
C ARG A 188 13.49 14.25 -13.83
N GLU A 189 13.29 13.05 -13.33
CA GLU A 189 14.37 12.16 -12.92
C GLU A 189 15.21 11.73 -14.14
N GLU A 190 14.56 11.44 -15.27
CA GLU A 190 15.23 11.18 -16.55
C GLU A 190 16.13 12.34 -16.95
N ARG A 191 15.59 13.57 -17.00
CA ARG A 191 16.36 14.79 -17.32
C ARG A 191 17.52 15.06 -16.37
N ARG A 192 17.42 14.60 -15.12
CA ARG A 192 18.48 14.72 -14.11
C ARG A 192 19.51 13.60 -14.16
N GLY A 193 19.30 12.59 -15.01
CA GLY A 193 20.18 11.43 -15.09
C GLY A 193 20.04 10.47 -13.91
N ASN A 194 18.98 10.58 -13.10
CA ASN A 194 18.76 9.66 -11.98
C ASN A 194 18.40 8.26 -12.51
N ARG A 195 18.82 7.23 -11.77
CA ARG A 195 18.60 5.83 -12.11
C ARG A 195 18.14 5.03 -10.89
N TYR A 196 17.29 4.05 -11.13
CA TYR A 196 16.68 3.22 -10.09
C TYR A 196 16.91 1.73 -10.38
N HIS A 197 17.25 0.97 -9.33
CA HIS A 197 17.47 -0.47 -9.41
C HIS A 197 16.17 -1.25 -9.25
N GLY A 198 15.17 -0.65 -8.61
CA GLY A 198 13.82 -1.18 -8.49
C GLY A 198 12.78 -0.11 -8.76
N ILE A 199 11.73 -0.41 -9.51
CA ILE A 199 10.57 0.48 -9.68
C ILE A 199 9.30 -0.28 -9.30
N ILE A 200 8.43 0.36 -8.54
CA ILE A 200 7.13 -0.15 -8.10
C ILE A 200 6.07 0.81 -8.63
N LEU A 201 5.04 0.26 -9.27
CA LEU A 201 3.91 1.01 -9.81
C LEU A 201 2.61 0.33 -9.37
N ASP A 202 1.74 1.09 -8.69
CA ASP A 202 0.38 0.66 -8.34
C ASP A 202 -0.66 1.71 -8.78
N PRO A 203 -0.77 2.00 -10.09
CA PRO A 203 -1.61 3.10 -10.57
C PRO A 203 -3.10 2.84 -10.33
N PRO A 204 -3.87 3.87 -9.92
CA PRO A 204 -5.32 3.79 -9.86
C PRO A 204 -5.93 3.82 -11.27
N SER A 205 -7.17 3.37 -11.43
CA SER A 205 -7.89 3.51 -12.71
C SER A 205 -8.03 4.98 -13.13
N PHE A 206 -8.30 5.83 -12.16
CA PHE A 206 -8.39 7.28 -12.32
C PHE A 206 -7.77 7.97 -11.10
N GLY A 207 -6.96 8.99 -11.33
CA GLY A 207 -6.29 9.75 -10.27
C GLY A 207 -6.19 11.23 -10.61
N ARG A 208 -5.86 12.03 -9.59
CA ARG A 208 -5.50 13.43 -9.78
C ARG A 208 -4.16 13.74 -9.15
N GLY A 209 -3.30 14.42 -9.90
CA GLY A 209 -2.05 14.98 -9.40
C GLY A 209 -2.28 16.17 -8.44
N PRO A 210 -1.25 16.60 -7.71
CA PRO A 210 -1.38 17.66 -6.71
C PRO A 210 -1.83 19.02 -7.28
N LYS A 211 -1.64 19.26 -8.58
CA LYS A 211 -2.04 20.50 -9.28
C LYS A 211 -3.25 20.27 -10.20
N GLY A 212 -3.97 19.17 -10.01
CA GLY A 212 -5.16 18.84 -10.80
C GLY A 212 -4.85 18.14 -12.11
N GLU A 213 -3.61 17.68 -12.33
CA GLU A 213 -3.30 16.73 -13.40
C GLU A 213 -4.27 15.55 -13.36
N VAL A 214 -4.70 15.06 -14.52
CA VAL A 214 -5.57 13.89 -14.59
C VAL A 214 -4.71 12.71 -15.00
N PHE A 215 -4.83 11.61 -14.26
CA PHE A 215 -4.29 10.32 -14.66
C PHE A 215 -5.46 9.38 -14.95
N LYS A 216 -5.43 8.75 -16.12
CA LYS A 216 -6.32 7.66 -16.53
C LYS A 216 -5.45 6.50 -16.97
N ILE A 217 -5.64 5.34 -16.37
CA ILE A 217 -4.79 4.19 -16.68
C ILE A 217 -4.85 3.81 -18.17
N GLU A 218 -6.01 3.96 -18.81
CA GLU A 218 -6.22 3.66 -20.23
C GLU A 218 -5.37 4.52 -21.17
N ASP A 219 -5.16 5.79 -20.80
CA ASP A 219 -4.47 6.77 -21.63
C ASP A 219 -2.97 6.87 -21.25
N ASP A 220 -2.67 6.77 -19.95
CA ASP A 220 -1.40 7.23 -19.38
C ASP A 220 -0.44 6.11 -18.97
N ILE A 221 -0.89 4.85 -18.88
CA ILE A 221 -0.02 3.77 -18.39
C ILE A 221 1.17 3.50 -19.32
N MET A 222 0.93 3.47 -20.63
CA MET A 222 1.98 3.19 -21.62
C MET A 222 3.06 4.28 -21.62
N PRO A 223 2.73 5.58 -21.74
CA PRO A 223 3.70 6.65 -21.57
C PRO A 223 4.49 6.58 -20.25
N LEU A 224 3.82 6.22 -19.15
CA LEU A 224 4.47 6.09 -17.86
C LEU A 224 5.48 4.93 -17.82
N LEU A 225 5.13 3.76 -18.37
CA LEU A 225 6.04 2.61 -18.43
C LEU A 225 7.25 2.88 -19.32
N GLU A 226 7.07 3.56 -20.45
CA GLU A 226 8.17 4.02 -21.32
C GLU A 226 9.11 4.97 -20.57
N ALA A 227 8.56 5.94 -19.85
CA ALA A 227 9.35 6.87 -19.04
C ALA A 227 10.08 6.14 -17.89
N CYS A 228 9.44 5.14 -17.26
CA CYS A 228 10.07 4.33 -16.21
C CYS A 228 11.24 3.53 -16.76
N ARG A 229 11.12 2.96 -17.97
CA ARG A 229 12.22 2.25 -18.65
C ARG A 229 13.45 3.15 -18.82
N ALA A 230 13.27 4.43 -19.14
CA ALA A 230 14.37 5.37 -19.36
C ALA A 230 15.19 5.68 -18.08
N ILE A 231 14.62 5.44 -16.90
CA ILE A 231 15.26 5.67 -15.60
C ILE A 231 15.70 4.39 -14.88
N LEU A 232 15.63 3.23 -15.53
CA LEU A 232 16.18 2.00 -14.96
C LEU A 232 17.71 2.02 -14.99
N ALA A 233 18.33 1.61 -13.89
CA ALA A 233 19.77 1.34 -13.84
C ALA A 233 20.13 0.16 -14.77
N ASN A 234 21.37 0.12 -15.26
CA ASN A 234 21.84 -0.98 -16.12
C ASN A 234 21.81 -2.33 -15.39
N ASP A 235 21.98 -2.33 -14.07
CA ASP A 235 21.90 -3.48 -13.19
C ASP A 235 20.59 -3.49 -12.37
N ALA A 236 19.51 -2.95 -12.93
CA ALA A 236 18.20 -3.02 -12.30
C ALA A 236 17.78 -4.47 -12.02
N VAL A 237 17.17 -4.67 -10.85
CA VAL A 237 16.82 -5.99 -10.32
C VAL A 237 15.32 -6.27 -10.36
N PHE A 238 14.47 -5.24 -10.43
CA PHE A 238 13.04 -5.46 -10.64
C PHE A 238 12.26 -4.25 -11.18
N VAL A 239 11.15 -4.56 -11.84
CA VAL A 239 9.98 -3.69 -11.96
C VAL A 239 8.78 -4.48 -11.43
N LEU A 240 8.07 -3.91 -10.47
CA LEU A 240 6.82 -4.47 -9.93
C LEU A 240 5.67 -3.59 -10.37
N TYR A 241 4.79 -4.14 -11.19
CA TYR A 241 3.56 -3.50 -11.61
C TYR A 241 2.38 -4.26 -11.01
N SER A 242 1.52 -3.55 -10.26
CA SER A 242 0.24 -4.07 -9.80
C SER A 242 -0.89 -3.13 -10.20
N CYS A 243 -2.09 -3.69 -10.40
CA CYS A 243 -3.26 -2.88 -10.69
C CYS A 243 -4.53 -3.54 -10.13
N HIS A 244 -5.45 -2.69 -9.69
CA HIS A 244 -6.80 -3.09 -9.30
C HIS A 244 -7.85 -2.82 -10.40
N THR A 245 -7.42 -2.35 -11.58
CA THR A 245 -8.28 -2.07 -12.74
C THR A 245 -8.38 -3.32 -13.61
N PRO A 246 -9.58 -3.90 -13.80
CA PRO A 246 -9.74 -5.01 -14.73
C PRO A 246 -9.32 -4.61 -16.15
N GLY A 247 -8.48 -5.43 -16.80
CA GLY A 247 -8.02 -5.21 -18.17
C GLY A 247 -6.65 -4.52 -18.31
N PHE A 248 -6.01 -4.18 -17.19
CA PHE A 248 -4.65 -3.63 -17.09
C PHE A 248 -3.83 -4.46 -16.12
#